data_AF-A0A973FR34-F1
#
_entry.id   AF-A0A973FR34-F1
#
_cell.length_a   1.000
_cell.length_b   1.000
_cell.length_c   1.000
_cell.angle_alpha   90.00
_cell.angle_beta   90.00
_cell.angle_gamma   90.00
#
_symmetry.space_group_name_H-M   'P 1'
#
loop_
_entity.id
_entity.type
_entity.pdbx_description
1 polymer ?
#
loop_
_entity_poly.entity_id
_entity_poly.type
_entity_poly.pdbx_seq_one_letter_code
_entity_poly.pdbx_strand_id
1 'polypeptide(L)'
;MDKSYYTNRLERLTTRIKSLGPRIERARQAVYRLETEQVPAGATAAARAAQLSAARTMAATLEDRDRQLRIAEAALRAELAA
;
A
#
# COMPACT_ATOMS: atom_id res chain seq x y z
N MET A 1 12.91 21.84 -19.61
CA MET A 1 11.69 21.32 -18.94
C MET A 1 11.29 22.32 -17.87
N ASP A 2 10.00 22.62 -17.75
CA ASP A 2 9.49 23.67 -16.85
C ASP A 2 9.49 23.18 -15.39
N LYS A 3 10.07 23.97 -14.49
CA LYS A 3 10.11 23.71 -13.04
C LYS A 3 8.70 23.46 -12.47
N SER A 4 7.70 24.13 -13.05
CA SER A 4 6.29 24.00 -12.68
C SER A 4 5.73 22.58 -12.94
N TYR A 5 6.21 21.88 -13.97
CA TYR A 5 5.81 20.51 -14.28
C TYR A 5 6.28 19.54 -13.19
N TYR A 6 7.53 19.68 -12.77
CA TYR A 6 8.14 18.83 -11.75
C TYR A 6 7.53 19.05 -10.37
N THR A 7 7.27 20.31 -9.99
CA THR A 7 6.56 20.64 -8.74
C THR A 7 5.17 20.02 -8.69
N ASN A 8 4.36 20.18 -9.75
CA ASN A 8 3.03 19.58 -9.84
C ASN A 8 3.08 18.03 -9.76
N ARG A 9 4.07 17.42 -10.41
CA ARG A 9 4.27 15.96 -10.36
C ARG A 9 4.65 15.50 -8.96
N LEU A 10 5.49 16.25 -8.25
CA LEU A 10 5.88 15.97 -6.87
C LEU A 10 4.66 16.03 -5.94
N GLU A 11 3.86 17.09 -6.02
CA GLU A 11 2.64 17.23 -5.20
C GLU A 11 1.65 16.08 -5.42
N ARG A 12 1.46 15.65 -6.67
CA ARG A 12 0.62 14.48 -6.99
C ARG A 12 1.18 13.20 -6.40
N LEU A 13 2.49 12.99 -6.43
CA LEU A 13 3.14 11.82 -5.82
C LEU A 13 2.97 11.83 -4.30
N THR A 14 3.28 12.95 -3.64
CA THR A 14 3.12 13.11 -2.20
C THR A 14 1.67 12.89 -1.76
N THR A 15 0.70 13.39 -2.52
CA THR A 15 -0.74 13.18 -2.25
C THR A 15 -1.11 11.70 -2.36
N ARG A 16 -0.61 11.01 -3.39
CA ARG A 16 -0.84 9.57 -3.56
C ARG A 16 -0.26 8.76 -2.40
N ILE A 17 0.96 9.07 -1.97
CA ILE A 17 1.60 8.43 -0.81
C ILE A 17 0.75 8.64 0.45
N LYS A 18 0.34 9.88 0.73
CA LYS A 18 -0.53 10.18 1.88
C LYS A 18 -1.85 9.41 1.84
N SER A 19 -2.45 9.26 0.65
CA SER A 19 -3.70 8.51 0.48
C SER A 19 -3.55 6.98 0.66
N LEU A 20 -2.34 6.45 0.49
CA LEU A 20 -2.08 5.01 0.63
C LEU A 20 -1.95 4.58 2.09
N GLY A 21 -1.47 5.45 2.98
CA GLY A 21 -1.31 5.14 4.42
C GLY A 21 -2.55 4.51 5.06
N PRO A 22 -3.74 5.16 5.00
CA PRO A 22 -4.97 4.59 5.53
C PRO A 22 -5.45 3.31 4.83
N ARG A 23 -5.01 3.04 3.59
CA ARG A 23 -5.34 1.81 2.85
C ARG A 23 -4.47 0.65 3.30
N ILE A 24 -3.18 0.90 3.48
CA ILE A 24 -2.22 -0.09 4.03
C ILE A 24 -2.64 -0.49 5.43
N GLU A 25 -2.97 0.49 6.29
CA GLU A 25 -3.38 0.23 7.67
C GLU A 25 -4.65 -0.63 7.72
N ARG A 26 -5.67 -0.31 6.91
CA ARG A 26 -6.87 -1.13 6.81
C ARG A 26 -6.60 -2.56 6.32
N ALA A 27 -5.66 -2.72 5.37
CA ALA A 27 -5.27 -4.05 4.89
C ALA A 27 -4.56 -4.86 5.98
N ARG A 28 -3.66 -4.23 6.76
CA ARG A 28 -3.00 -4.86 7.92
C ARG A 28 -4.00 -5.26 8.99
N GLN A 29 -4.95 -4.39 9.33
CA GLN A 29 -6.01 -4.70 10.28
C GLN A 29 -6.94 -5.82 9.79
N ALA A 30 -7.18 -5.91 8.48
CA ALA A 30 -7.91 -7.04 7.91
C ALA A 30 -7.12 -8.34 8.12
N VAL A 31 -5.83 -8.37 7.77
CA VAL A 31 -4.95 -9.54 8.00
C VAL A 31 -4.94 -9.94 9.47
N TYR A 32 -4.72 -8.99 10.38
CA TYR A 32 -4.67 -9.24 11.82
C TYR A 32 -5.98 -9.88 12.32
N ARG A 33 -7.13 -9.27 11.98
CA ARG A 33 -8.44 -9.87 12.29
C ARG A 33 -8.55 -11.27 11.72
N LEU A 34 -8.07 -11.46 10.48
CA LEU A 34 -8.15 -12.75 9.81
C LEU A 34 -7.33 -13.85 10.49
N GLU A 35 -6.21 -13.49 11.11
CA GLU A 35 -5.31 -14.37 11.84
C GLU A 35 -5.78 -14.67 13.26
N THR A 36 -6.43 -13.71 13.93
CA THR A 36 -6.84 -13.86 15.34
C THR A 36 -8.21 -14.50 15.53
N GLU A 37 -9.07 -14.48 14.52
CA GLU A 37 -10.44 -14.99 14.63
C GLU A 37 -10.42 -16.53 14.57
N GLN A 38 -10.86 -17.19 15.65
CA GLN A 38 -11.06 -18.64 15.66
C GLN A 38 -12.29 -19.01 14.85
N VAL A 39 -12.16 -20.00 13.97
CA VAL A 39 -13.26 -20.48 13.11
C VAL A 39 -13.43 -21.99 13.30
N PRO A 40 -14.67 -22.51 13.34
CA PRO A 40 -14.91 -23.95 13.42
C PRO A 40 -14.27 -24.69 12.24
N ALA A 41 -13.76 -25.90 12.51
CA ALA A 41 -13.14 -26.76 11.49
C ALA A 41 -14.18 -27.19 10.43
N GLY A 42 -13.80 -27.10 9.15
CA GLY A 42 -14.67 -27.47 8.02
C GLY A 42 -14.46 -26.60 6.78
N ALA A 43 -15.45 -26.55 5.89
CA ALA A 43 -15.42 -25.72 4.66
C ALA A 43 -15.17 -24.22 4.94
N THR A 44 -15.52 -23.75 6.13
CA THR A 44 -15.23 -22.41 6.67
C THR A 44 -13.74 -22.13 6.84
N ALA A 45 -12.94 -23.14 7.20
CA ALA A 45 -11.50 -23.00 7.37
C ALA A 45 -10.78 -22.80 6.03
N ALA A 46 -11.20 -23.51 4.98
CA ALA A 46 -10.63 -23.36 3.63
C ALA A 46 -10.96 -22.00 3.01
N ALA A 47 -12.24 -21.59 3.10
CA ALA A 47 -12.67 -20.26 2.66
C ALA A 47 -11.91 -19.14 3.41
N ARG A 48 -11.66 -19.34 4.71
CA ARG A 48 -10.87 -18.41 5.51
C ARG A 48 -9.41 -18.35 5.07
N ALA A 49 -8.76 -19.49 4.85
CA ALA A 49 -7.38 -19.52 4.39
C ALA A 49 -7.22 -18.76 3.06
N ALA A 50 -8.18 -18.89 2.14
CA ALA A 50 -8.21 -18.12 0.90
C ALA A 50 -8.37 -16.62 1.15
N GLN A 51 -9.29 -16.21 2.04
CA GLN A 51 -9.45 -14.81 2.43
C GLN A 51 -8.20 -14.22 3.07
N LEU A 52 -7.53 -14.96 3.96
CA LEU A 52 -6.28 -14.55 4.59
C LEU A 52 -5.15 -14.39 3.58
N SER A 53 -5.02 -15.34 2.65
CA SER A 53 -4.06 -15.26 1.56
C SER A 53 -4.30 -14.02 0.68
N ALA A 54 -5.55 -13.77 0.30
CA ALA A 54 -5.93 -12.58 -0.46
C ALA A 54 -5.64 -11.28 0.31
N ALA A 55 -5.99 -11.21 1.59
CA ALA A 55 -5.74 -10.05 2.44
C ALA A 55 -4.24 -9.75 2.59
N ARG A 56 -3.41 -10.79 2.79
CA ARG A 56 -1.94 -10.67 2.85
C ARG A 56 -1.36 -10.19 1.53
N THR A 57 -1.87 -10.72 0.41
CA THR A 57 -1.45 -10.31 -0.94
C THR A 57 -1.79 -8.83 -1.19
N MET A 58 -2.99 -8.40 -0.81
CA MET A 58 -3.40 -7.00 -0.91
C MET A 58 -2.54 -6.08 -0.05
N ALA A 59 -2.23 -6.47 1.19
CA ALA A 59 -1.35 -5.70 2.07
C ALA A 59 0.05 -5.55 1.45
N ALA A 60 0.65 -6.65 1.00
CA ALA A 60 1.96 -6.64 0.35
C ALA A 60 1.99 -5.78 -0.92
N THR A 61 0.94 -5.85 -1.74
CA THR A 61 0.81 -5.04 -2.97
C THR A 61 0.73 -3.54 -2.65
N LEU A 62 -0.01 -3.16 -1.61
CA LEU A 62 -0.13 -1.76 -1.21
C LEU A 62 1.19 -1.22 -0.63
N GLU A 63 1.89 -2.05 0.16
CA GLU A 63 3.21 -1.70 0.71
C GLU A 63 4.27 -1.54 -0.38
N ASP A 64 4.30 -2.44 -1.37
CA ASP A 64 5.25 -2.32 -2.48
C ASP A 64 4.95 -1.07 -3.33
N ARG A 65 3.66 -0.76 -3.54
CA ARG A 65 3.27 0.46 -4.26
C ARG A 65 3.66 1.74 -3.49
N ASP A 66 3.54 1.75 -2.17
CA ASP A 66 4.02 2.87 -1.35
C ASP A 66 5.53 3.03 -1.46
N ARG A 67 6.29 1.92 -1.39
CA ARG A 67 7.74 1.93 -1.61
C ARG A 67 8.12 2.50 -2.98
N GLN A 68 7.50 2.02 -4.05
CA GLN A 68 7.76 2.49 -5.42
C GLN A 68 7.49 4.00 -5.56
N LEU A 69 6.40 4.50 -4.96
CA LEU A 69 6.07 5.92 -5.01
C LEU A 69 7.07 6.77 -4.22
N ARG A 70 7.56 6.31 -3.06
CA ARG A 70 8.61 7.00 -2.29
C ARG A 70 9.92 7.06 -3.06
N ILE A 71 10.30 5.99 -3.77
CA ILE A 71 11.48 5.98 -4.64
C ILE A 71 11.31 7.01 -5.76
N ALA A 72 10.15 7.04 -6.41
CA ALA A 72 9.86 8.01 -7.47
C ALA A 72 9.86 9.46 -6.95
N GLU A 73 9.31 9.70 -5.75
CA GLU A 73 9.35 11.01 -5.09
C GLU A 73 10.78 11.44 -4.79
N ALA A 74 11.61 10.54 -4.25
CA ALA A 74 13.01 10.81 -3.94
C ALA A 74 13.83 11.12 -5.19
N ALA A 75 13.67 10.33 -6.25
CA ALA A 75 14.33 10.58 -7.55
C ALA A 75 13.95 11.94 -8.12
N LEU A 76 12.65 12.30 -8.08
CA LEU A 76 12.16 13.58 -8.58
C LEU A 76 12.70 14.77 -7.77
N ARG A 77 12.85 14.61 -6.45
CA ARG A 77 13.47 15.63 -5.59
C ARG A 77 14.95 15.81 -5.88
N ALA A 78 15.68 14.72 -6.17
CA ALA A 78 17.08 14.79 -6.55
C ALA A 78 17.25 15.52 -7.90
N GLU A 79 16.40 15.23 -8.89
CA GLU A 79 16.39 15.94 -10.18
C GLU A 79 16.10 17.44 -10.04
N LEU A 80 15.25 17.83 -9.08
CA LEU A 80 14.92 19.24 -8.81
C LEU A 80 16.01 20.00 -8.05
N ALA A 81 16.91 19.29 -7.36
CA ALA A 81 18.00 19.87 -6.58
C ALA A 81 19.32 19.97 -7.36
N ALA A 82 19.41 19.29 -8.51
CA ALA A 82 20.53 19.36 -9.46
C ALA A 82 20.35 20.54 -10.43
#